data_AF-A0A7W2R8R5-F1
#
_entry.id   AF-A0A7W2R8R5-F1
#
_cell.length_a   1.000
_cell.length_b   1.000
_cell.length_c   1.000
_cell.angle_alpha   90.00
_cell.angle_beta   90.00
_cell.angle_gamma   90.00
#
_symmetry.space_group_name_H-M   'P 1'
#
loop_
_entity.id
_entity.type
_entity.pdbx_description
1 polymer ?
#
loop_
_entity_poly.entity_id
_entity_poly.type
_entity_poly.pdbx_seq_one_letter_code
_entity_poly.pdbx_strand_id
1 'polypeptide(L)'
;MVEIFWNLLGKHSNQIAIIIALIPITWGIIQYLFGKRLELKQQRFVIYHDLIKLLVQREDPKQPIMMDRQIAIIFELRNFKDYYPVTLRILTGLKKSWENYKPEEKISRARLHEELDLSIEFISNKI
;
A
#
# COMPACT_ATOMS: atom_id res chain seq x y z
N MET A 1 45.44 -26.60 -19.13
CA MET A 1 44.24 -25.84 -18.71
C MET A 1 44.57 -24.45 -18.17
N VAL A 2 45.51 -24.31 -17.24
CA VAL A 2 45.88 -23.00 -16.64
C VAL A 2 46.44 -22.02 -17.69
N GLU A 3 47.32 -22.44 -18.60
CA GLU A 3 47.86 -21.55 -19.65
C GLU A 3 46.80 -21.08 -20.65
N ILE A 4 45.83 -21.94 -21.00
CA ILE A 4 44.72 -21.60 -21.91
C ILE A 4 43.86 -20.50 -21.28
N PHE A 5 43.63 -20.57 -19.96
CA PHE A 5 42.89 -19.56 -19.20
C PHE A 5 43.60 -18.19 -19.18
N TRP A 6 44.91 -18.17 -18.91
CA TRP A 6 45.70 -16.93 -18.93
C TRP A 6 45.79 -16.29 -20.32
N ASN A 7 45.88 -17.11 -21.38
CA ASN A 7 45.92 -16.60 -22.75
C ASN A 7 44.57 -16.00 -23.19
N LEU A 8 43.44 -16.58 -22.74
CA LEU A 8 42.10 -16.05 -22.94
C LEU A 8 41.88 -14.72 -22.20
N LEU A 9 42.37 -14.61 -20.95
CA LEU A 9 42.34 -13.38 -20.17
C LEU A 9 43.15 -12.26 -20.84
N GLY A 10 44.34 -12.57 -21.35
CA GLY A 10 45.19 -11.60 -22.06
C GLY A 10 44.56 -11.10 -23.36
N LYS A 11 43.95 -11.99 -24.15
CA LYS A 11 43.35 -11.66 -25.45
C LYS A 11 42.13 -10.74 -25.36
N HIS A 12 41.39 -10.80 -24.26
CA HIS A 12 40.15 -10.04 -24.03
C HIS A 12 40.21 -9.12 -22.80
N SER A 13 41.41 -8.77 -22.35
CA SER A 13 41.65 -8.06 -21.08
C SER A 13 40.80 -6.80 -20.90
N ASN A 14 40.68 -5.98 -21.95
CA ASN A 14 39.87 -4.75 -21.92
C ASN A 14 38.37 -5.04 -21.72
N GLN A 15 37.82 -6.06 -22.38
CA GLN A 15 36.42 -6.44 -22.27
C GLN A 15 36.12 -7.01 -20.88
N ILE A 16 37.05 -7.82 -20.35
CA ILE A 16 36.96 -8.43 -19.03
C ILE A 16 37.02 -7.35 -17.94
N ALA A 17 37.91 -6.35 -18.08
CA ALA A 17 37.99 -5.23 -17.14
C ALA A 17 36.69 -4.43 -17.08
N ILE A 18 36.06 -4.17 -18.23
CA ILE A 18 34.76 -3.48 -18.31
C ILE A 18 33.67 -4.32 -17.60
N ILE A 19 33.61 -5.62 -17.87
CA ILE A 19 32.63 -6.51 -17.22
C ILE A 19 32.82 -6.52 -15.71
N ILE A 20 34.06 -6.66 -15.24
CA ILE A 20 34.39 -6.64 -13.80
C ILE A 20 33.97 -5.31 -13.17
N ALA A 21 34.21 -4.18 -13.84
CA ALA A 21 33.81 -2.87 -13.35
C ALA A 21 32.28 -2.67 -13.29
N LEU A 22 31.51 -3.35 -14.15
CA LEU A 22 30.05 -3.30 -14.16
C LEU A 22 29.39 -4.14 -13.05
N ILE A 23 30.06 -5.17 -12.54
CA ILE A 23 29.54 -6.02 -11.45
C ILE A 23 29.12 -5.21 -10.21
N PRO A 24 29.97 -4.36 -9.60
CA PRO A 24 29.55 -3.59 -8.42
C PRO A 24 28.42 -2.61 -8.72
N ILE A 25 28.37 -2.05 -9.93
CA ILE A 25 27.31 -1.11 -10.35
C ILE A 25 25.97 -1.84 -10.42
N THR A 26 25.92 -2.95 -11.14
CA THR A 26 24.71 -3.77 -11.27
C THR A 26 24.24 -4.29 -9.91
N TRP A 27 25.17 -4.74 -9.06
CA TRP A 27 24.85 -5.14 -7.69
C TRP A 27 24.27 -4.00 -6.86
N GLY A 28 24.85 -2.80 -6.93
CA GLY A 28 24.34 -1.61 -6.24
C GLY A 28 22.92 -1.24 -6.66
N ILE A 29 22.62 -1.29 -7.96
CA ILE A 29 21.26 -1.04 -8.47
C ILE A 29 20.28 -2.07 -7.94
N ILE A 30 20.65 -3.36 -7.99
CA ILE A 30 19.81 -4.45 -7.49
C ILE A 30 19.52 -4.25 -6.00
N GLN A 31 20.54 -4.00 -5.18
CA GLN A 31 20.37 -3.78 -3.74
C GLN A 31 19.48 -2.56 -3.45
N TYR A 32 19.67 -1.45 -4.16
CA TYR A 32 18.84 -0.25 -4.01
C TYR A 32 17.38 -0.53 -4.34
N LEU A 33 17.10 -1.21 -5.45
CA LEU A 33 15.73 -1.53 -5.86
C LEU A 33 15.05 -2.47 -4.86
N PHE A 34 15.76 -3.48 -4.34
CA PHE A 34 15.24 -4.37 -3.29
C PHE A 34 14.97 -3.61 -1.99
N GLY A 35 15.91 -2.78 -1.54
CA GLY A 35 15.74 -1.95 -0.36
C GLY A 35 14.54 -1.00 -0.50
N LYS A 36 14.40 -0.34 -1.65
CA LYS A 36 13.32 0.61 -1.88
C LYS A 36 11.94 -0.07 -1.91
N ARG A 37 11.85 -1.27 -2.48
CA ARG A 37 10.60 -2.07 -2.46
C ARG A 37 10.19 -2.42 -1.02
N LEU A 38 11.15 -2.79 -0.17
CA LEU A 38 10.87 -3.09 1.24
C LEU A 38 10.39 -1.85 2.00
N GLU A 39 11.05 -0.71 1.79
CA GLU A 39 10.67 0.57 2.38
C GLU A 39 9.24 0.98 1.97
N LEU A 40 8.91 0.89 0.68
CA LEU A 40 7.58 1.21 0.17
C LEU A 40 6.52 0.27 0.77
N LYS A 41 6.82 -1.02 0.94
CA LYS A 41 5.91 -1.96 1.60
C LYS A 41 5.66 -1.58 3.05
N GLN A 42 6.70 -1.18 3.79
CA GLN A 42 6.58 -0.73 5.17
C GLN A 42 5.78 0.58 5.26
N GLN A 43 6.02 1.55 4.38
CA GLN A 43 5.25 2.79 4.34
C GLN A 43 3.77 2.53 4.07
N ARG A 44 3.46 1.66 3.08
CA ARG A 44 2.07 1.25 2.81
C ARG A 44 1.42 0.57 4.01
N PHE A 45 2.15 -0.29 4.71
CA PHE A 45 1.69 -0.91 5.94
C PHE A 45 1.32 0.14 7.00
N VAL A 46 2.22 1.09 7.28
CA VAL A 46 1.98 2.14 8.29
C VAL A 46 0.79 3.01 7.92
N ILE A 47 0.75 3.51 6.67
CA ILE A 47 -0.34 4.36 6.18
C ILE A 47 -1.68 3.64 6.28
N TYR A 48 -1.75 2.36 5.88
CA TYR A 48 -2.99 1.59 5.98
C TYR A 48 -3.52 1.51 7.42
N HIS A 49 -2.65 1.19 8.38
CA HIS A 49 -3.05 1.07 9.78
C HIS A 49 -3.41 2.42 10.40
N ASP A 50 -2.71 3.48 10.02
CA ASP A 50 -3.05 4.84 10.44
C ASP A 50 -4.41 5.27 9.87
N LEU A 51 -4.71 4.98 8.61
CA LEU A 51 -6.03 5.24 8.02
C LEU A 51 -7.14 4.51 8.78
N ILE A 52 -6.95 3.23 9.08
CA ILE A 52 -7.93 2.45 9.89
C ILE A 52 -8.10 3.07 11.29
N LYS A 53 -7.01 3.46 11.95
CA LYS A 53 -7.05 4.14 13.25
C LYS A 53 -7.86 5.43 13.16
N LEU A 54 -7.59 6.27 12.16
CA LEU A 54 -8.26 7.55 11.94
C LEU A 54 -9.73 7.42 11.51
N LEU A 55 -10.11 6.30 10.90
CA LEU A 55 -11.50 6.03 10.54
C LEU A 55 -12.39 5.82 11.77
N VAL A 56 -11.83 5.19 12.80
CA VAL A 56 -12.56 4.72 13.99
C VAL A 56 -12.32 5.61 15.21
N GLN A 57 -11.12 6.19 15.35
CA GLN A 57 -10.73 6.99 16.50
C GLN A 57 -10.76 8.48 16.19
N ARG A 58 -11.10 9.27 17.22
CA ARG A 58 -10.94 10.73 17.21
C ARG A 58 -9.50 11.09 17.55
N GLU A 59 -8.93 12.08 16.87
CA GLU A 59 -7.64 12.66 17.27
C GLU A 59 -7.76 13.47 18.55
N ASP A 60 -8.83 14.27 18.67
CA ASP A 60 -9.19 14.99 19.89
C ASP A 60 -10.55 14.48 20.39
N PRO A 61 -10.64 13.92 21.61
CA PRO A 61 -11.90 13.51 22.22
C PRO A 61 -12.96 14.63 22.25
N LYS A 62 -12.53 15.89 22.30
CA LYS A 62 -13.39 17.08 22.36
C LYS A 62 -13.96 17.50 21.02
N GLN A 63 -13.44 16.97 19.90
CA GLN A 63 -13.92 17.31 18.56
C GLN A 63 -14.74 16.17 17.94
N PRO A 64 -15.84 16.47 17.23
CA PRO A 64 -16.56 15.46 16.48
C PRO A 64 -15.68 14.92 15.34
N ILE A 65 -15.84 13.64 15.00
CA ILE A 65 -15.19 13.08 13.81
C ILE A 65 -15.74 13.83 12.58
N MET A 66 -14.83 14.36 11.76
CA MET A 66 -15.18 15.04 10.52
C MET A 66 -15.62 14.01 9.47
N MET A 67 -16.85 14.13 8.98
CA MET A 67 -17.42 13.17 8.03
C MET A 67 -16.65 13.13 6.70
N ASP A 68 -16.25 14.28 6.17
CA ASP A 68 -15.49 14.33 4.90
C ASP A 68 -14.13 13.63 5.02
N ARG A 69 -13.53 13.63 6.22
CA ARG A 69 -12.32 12.83 6.51
C ARG A 69 -12.62 11.34 6.45
N GLN A 70 -13.73 10.89 7.04
CA GLN A 70 -14.11 9.46 6.98
C GLN A 70 -14.36 9.00 5.55
N ILE A 71 -15.05 9.83 4.75
CA ILE A 71 -15.28 9.58 3.31
C ILE A 71 -13.95 9.43 2.59
N ALA A 72 -13.03 10.39 2.76
CA ALA A 72 -11.71 10.32 2.14
C ALA A 72 -10.92 9.08 2.56
N ILE A 73 -10.97 8.70 3.84
CA ILE A 73 -10.31 7.49 4.34
C ILE A 73 -10.90 6.23 3.68
N ILE A 74 -12.22 6.10 3.62
CA ILE A 74 -12.87 4.94 2.99
C ILE A 74 -12.47 4.82 1.52
N PHE A 75 -12.49 5.94 0.79
CA PHE A 75 -12.02 6.02 -0.59
C PHE A 75 -10.55 5.61 -0.74
N GLU A 76 -9.69 5.95 0.22
CA GLU A 76 -8.28 5.56 0.14
C GLU A 76 -8.06 4.09 0.48
N LEU A 77 -8.83 3.52 1.40
CA LEU A 77 -8.70 2.12 1.81
C LEU A 77 -8.89 1.15 0.63
N ARG A 78 -9.75 1.47 -0.34
CA ARG A 78 -9.94 0.66 -1.57
C ARG A 78 -8.74 0.67 -2.53
N ASN A 79 -7.69 1.45 -2.26
CA ASN A 79 -6.46 1.44 -3.06
C ASN A 79 -5.39 0.44 -2.54
N PHE A 80 -5.62 -0.19 -1.37
CA PHE A 80 -4.69 -1.13 -0.77
C PHE A 80 -4.98 -2.59 -1.19
N LYS A 81 -4.61 -2.95 -2.42
CA LYS A 81 -4.85 -4.28 -3.04
C LYS A 81 -4.52 -5.47 -2.14
N ASP A 82 -3.35 -5.44 -1.49
CA ASP A 82 -2.88 -6.51 -0.62
C ASP A 82 -3.77 -6.71 0.63
N TYR A 83 -4.61 -5.72 0.95
CA TYR A 83 -5.51 -5.69 2.10
C TYR A 83 -6.98 -5.86 1.72
N TYR A 84 -7.33 -5.99 0.44
CA TYR A 84 -8.72 -6.09 -0.02
C TYR A 84 -9.59 -7.07 0.78
N PRO A 85 -9.16 -8.32 1.05
CA PRO A 85 -9.99 -9.24 1.82
C PRO A 85 -10.32 -8.73 3.23
N VAL A 86 -9.39 -8.06 3.91
CA VAL A 86 -9.61 -7.53 5.26
C VAL A 86 -10.35 -6.20 5.22
N THR A 87 -10.03 -5.32 4.28
CA THR A 87 -10.73 -4.05 4.09
C THR A 87 -12.21 -4.29 3.80
N LEU A 88 -12.55 -5.25 2.94
CA LEU A 88 -13.93 -5.63 2.65
C LEU A 88 -14.71 -6.03 3.93
N ARG A 89 -14.10 -6.88 4.77
CA ARG A 89 -14.71 -7.28 6.05
C ARG A 89 -14.90 -6.10 7.00
N ILE A 90 -13.91 -5.21 7.08
CA ILE A 90 -13.98 -4.03 7.95
C ILE A 90 -15.09 -3.09 7.48
N LEU A 91 -15.11 -2.70 6.20
CA LEU A 91 -16.12 -1.78 5.67
C LEU A 91 -17.54 -2.36 5.77
N THR A 92 -17.70 -3.65 5.49
CA THR A 92 -18.99 -4.34 5.66
C THR A 92 -19.43 -4.36 7.12
N GLY A 93 -18.52 -4.62 8.05
CA GLY A 93 -18.78 -4.58 9.49
C GLY A 93 -19.17 -3.18 9.97
N LEU A 94 -18.47 -2.15 9.48
CA LEU A 94 -18.79 -0.76 9.78
C LEU A 94 -20.17 -0.38 9.26
N LYS A 95 -20.48 -0.70 8.00
CA LYS A 95 -21.79 -0.45 7.40
C LYS A 95 -22.91 -1.03 8.26
N LYS A 96 -22.78 -2.31 8.64
CA LYS A 96 -23.75 -2.98 9.52
C LYS A 96 -23.84 -2.34 10.91
N SER A 97 -22.71 -1.93 11.49
CA SER A 97 -22.70 -1.27 12.81
C SER A 97 -23.44 0.07 12.80
N TRP A 98 -23.46 0.75 11.65
CA TRP A 98 -24.06 2.08 11.45
C TRP A 98 -25.52 2.02 10.97
N GLU A 99 -26.05 0.84 10.63
CA GLU A 99 -27.48 0.66 10.30
C GLU A 99 -28.40 1.00 11.48
N ASN A 100 -27.90 0.96 12.71
CA ASN A 100 -28.68 1.24 13.93
C ASN A 100 -28.78 2.74 14.27
N TYR A 101 -28.20 3.61 13.46
CA TYR A 101 -28.34 5.06 13.64
C TYR A 101 -29.78 5.52 13.49
N LYS A 102 -30.14 6.59 14.22
CA LYS A 102 -31.48 7.18 14.12
C LYS A 102 -31.71 7.76 12.72
N PRO A 103 -32.96 7.89 12.24
CA PRO A 103 -33.24 8.40 10.90
C PRO A 103 -32.56 9.73 10.56
N GLU A 104 -32.53 10.67 11.50
CA GLU A 104 -31.88 11.97 11.37
C GLU A 104 -30.35 11.88 11.21
N GLU A 105 -29.72 10.90 11.88
CA GLU A 105 -28.28 10.61 11.76
C GLU A 105 -27.95 9.94 10.43
N LYS A 106 -28.84 9.09 9.93
CA LYS A 106 -28.69 8.46 8.60
C LYS A 106 -28.73 9.49 7.48
N ILE A 107 -29.67 10.44 7.53
CA ILE A 107 -29.80 11.51 6.54
C ILE A 107 -28.53 12.37 6.52
N SER A 108 -28.06 12.80 7.71
CA SER A 108 -26.84 13.60 7.80
C SER A 108 -25.57 12.86 7.37
N ARG A 109 -25.59 11.52 7.37
CA ARG A 109 -24.48 10.64 6.98
C ARG A 109 -24.66 9.95 5.63
N ALA A 110 -25.63 10.36 4.81
CA ALA A 110 -25.93 9.69 3.53
C ALA A 110 -24.69 9.56 2.63
N ARG A 111 -23.90 10.64 2.50
CA ARG A 111 -22.65 10.66 1.71
C ARG A 111 -21.59 9.67 2.20
N LEU A 112 -21.57 9.40 3.51
CA LEU A 112 -20.65 8.44 4.12
C LEU A 112 -21.07 7.00 3.81
N HIS A 113 -22.38 6.72 3.88
CA HIS A 113 -22.92 5.41 3.51
C HIS A 113 -22.76 5.13 2.01
N GLU A 114 -22.92 6.14 1.17
CA GLU A 114 -22.67 6.04 -0.27
C GLU A 114 -21.22 5.66 -0.56
N GLU A 115 -20.24 6.33 0.06
CA GLU A 115 -18.83 6.00 -0.16
C GLU A 115 -18.45 4.61 0.38
N LEU A 116 -19.08 4.17 1.48
CA LEU A 116 -18.94 2.78 1.95
C LEU A 116 -19.39 1.80 0.86
N ASP A 117 -20.55 2.04 0.25
CA ASP A 117 -21.12 1.15 -0.75
C ASP A 117 -20.27 1.09 -2.01
N LEU A 118 -19.85 2.26 -2.52
CA LEU A 118 -18.94 2.35 -3.67
C LEU A 118 -17.62 1.63 -3.42
N SER A 119 -17.05 1.78 -2.22
CA SER A 119 -15.77 1.16 -1.88
C SER A 119 -15.90 -0.35 -1.65
N ILE A 120 -16.98 -0.82 -1.03
CA ILE A 120 -17.30 -2.24 -0.87
C ILE A 120 -17.50 -2.90 -2.24
N GLU A 121 -18.29 -2.28 -3.13
CA GLU A 121 -18.53 -2.79 -4.48
C GLU A 121 -17.23 -2.85 -5.28
N PHE A 122 -16.43 -1.78 -5.26
CA PHE A 122 -15.15 -1.73 -5.95
C PHE A 122 -14.23 -2.87 -5.50
N ILE A 123 -14.09 -3.09 -4.19
CA ILE A 123 -13.21 -4.14 -3.66
C ILE A 123 -13.78 -5.52 -4.04
N SER A 124 -15.09 -5.72 -3.89
CA SER A 124 -15.75 -7.00 -4.21
C SER A 124 -15.57 -7.39 -5.68
N ASN A 125 -15.57 -6.42 -6.60
CA ASN A 125 -15.35 -6.66 -8.03
C ASN A 125 -13.89 -6.98 -8.38
N LYS A 126 -12.94 -6.88 -7.43
CA LYS A 126 -11.50 -7.09 -7.65
C LYS A 126 -10.95 -8.36 -7.00
N ILE A 127 -11.69 -8.98 -6.09
CA ILE A 127 -11.35 -10.25 -5.44
C ILE A 127 -12.11 -11.37 -6.16
#